data_AF-U4T875-F1
#
_entry.id   AF-U4T875-F1
#
_cell.length_a   1.000
_cell.length_b   1.000
_cell.length_c   1.000
_cell.angle_alpha   90.00
_cell.angle_beta   90.00
_cell.angle_gamma   90.00
#
_symmetry.space_group_name_H-M   'P 1'
#
loop_
_entity.id
_entity.type
_entity.pdbx_description
1 polymer ?
#
loop_
_entity_poly.entity_id
_entity_poly.type
_entity_poly.pdbx_seq_one_letter_code
_entity_poly.pdbx_strand_id
1 'polypeptide(L)'
;MRNLPKETAKRITEQSYYKAIKGDQLDRLIAWQLTDAAYNHGNKQAVKFLQRAIGFTGKAVDGLIGPKTLEAVAAMDKNDVVLLFNAERLEFFTNLRIWQTFGKGWARRIVVNLRYAAADN
;
A
#
# COMPACT_ATOMS: atom_id res chain seq x y z
N MET A 1 1.09 -20.01 14.88
CA MET A 1 2.14 -19.18 14.24
C MET A 1 3.56 -19.75 14.36
N ARG A 2 4.03 -20.21 15.53
CA ARG A 2 5.46 -20.56 15.74
C ARG A 2 6.06 -21.57 14.75
N ASN A 3 5.29 -22.55 14.27
CA ASN A 3 5.78 -23.57 13.33
C ASN A 3 5.15 -23.44 11.93
N LEU A 4 4.72 -22.23 11.53
CA LEU A 4 4.13 -22.03 10.20
C LEU A 4 5.21 -22.22 9.11
N PRO A 5 5.04 -23.16 8.17
CA PRO A 5 6.02 -23.35 7.10
C PRO A 5 6.14 -22.10 6.24
N LYS A 6 7.37 -21.78 5.82
CA LYS A 6 7.67 -20.60 4.97
C LYS A 6 6.86 -20.61 3.68
N GLU A 7 6.70 -21.78 3.05
CA GLU A 7 5.90 -21.91 1.82
C GLU A 7 4.41 -21.65 2.05
N THR A 8 3.87 -22.05 3.21
CA THR A 8 2.50 -21.68 3.58
C THR A 8 2.37 -20.18 3.78
N ALA A 9 3.33 -19.54 4.44
CA ALA A 9 3.32 -18.08 4.63
C ALA A 9 3.40 -17.31 3.30
N LYS A 10 4.23 -17.77 2.35
CA LYS A 10 4.29 -17.21 0.99
C LYS A 10 2.95 -17.32 0.27
N ARG A 11 2.33 -18.51 0.28
CA ARG A 11 1.04 -18.73 -0.37
C ARG A 11 -0.08 -17.88 0.24
N ILE A 12 -0.08 -17.70 1.56
CA ILE A 12 -1.01 -16.77 2.22
C ILE A 12 -0.73 -15.33 1.77
N THR A 13 0.54 -14.93 1.72
CA THR A 13 0.91 -13.58 1.27
C THR A 13 0.43 -13.31 -0.15
N GLU A 14 0.68 -14.26 -1.05
CA GLU A 14 0.26 -14.20 -2.46
C GLU A 14 -1.27 -14.09 -2.58
N GLN A 15 -2.02 -14.98 -1.92
CA GLN A 15 -3.46 -15.06 -2.11
C GLN A 15 -4.23 -13.98 -1.33
N SER A 16 -3.91 -13.82 -0.05
CA SER A 16 -4.67 -12.97 0.86
C SER A 16 -4.31 -11.50 0.78
N TYR A 17 -3.14 -11.16 0.23
CA TYR A 17 -2.68 -9.78 0.14
C TYR A 17 -2.39 -9.38 -1.30
N TYR A 18 -1.42 -10.00 -1.98
CA TYR A 18 -0.98 -9.57 -3.32
C TYR A 18 -2.07 -9.71 -4.39
N LYS A 19 -2.67 -10.90 -4.54
CA LYS A 19 -3.77 -11.13 -5.50
C LYS A 19 -5.06 -10.44 -5.08
N ALA A 20 -5.33 -10.37 -3.77
CA ALA A 20 -6.53 -9.73 -3.24
C ALA A 20 -6.60 -8.22 -3.55
N ILE A 21 -5.46 -7.56 -3.71
CA ILE A 21 -5.32 -6.16 -4.16
C ILE A 21 -4.99 -6.05 -5.65
N LYS A 22 -5.19 -7.12 -6.45
CA LYS A 22 -4.85 -7.15 -7.89
C LYS A 22 -3.42 -6.68 -8.17
N GLY A 23 -2.48 -7.02 -7.30
CA GLY A 23 -1.08 -6.60 -7.41
C GLY A 23 -0.42 -7.04 -8.72
N ASP A 24 -0.92 -8.11 -9.33
CA ASP A 24 -0.51 -8.60 -10.64
C ASP A 24 -0.97 -7.74 -11.82
N GLN A 25 -1.85 -6.76 -11.59
CA GLN A 25 -2.33 -5.81 -12.60
C GLN A 25 -1.75 -4.40 -12.41
N LEU A 26 -0.84 -4.23 -11.45
CA LEU A 26 -0.21 -2.96 -11.11
C LEU A 26 1.27 -3.00 -11.47
N ASP A 27 1.88 -1.83 -11.64
CA ASP A 27 3.35 -1.74 -11.69
C ASP A 27 3.95 -2.37 -10.42
N ARG A 28 5.08 -3.07 -10.59
CA ARG A 28 5.72 -3.82 -9.50
C ARG A 28 6.04 -2.93 -8.30
N LEU A 29 6.44 -1.68 -8.50
CA LEU A 29 6.76 -0.75 -7.40
C LEU A 29 5.51 -0.42 -6.58
N ILE A 30 4.40 -0.17 -7.25
CA ILE A 30 3.11 0.11 -6.62
C ILE A 30 2.60 -1.16 -5.91
N ALA A 31 2.64 -2.31 -6.59
CA ALA A 31 2.15 -3.58 -6.06
C ALA A 31 2.90 -4.01 -4.78
N TRP A 32 4.23 -3.81 -4.76
CA TRP A 32 5.05 -4.11 -3.59
C TRP A 32 4.67 -3.24 -2.38
N GLN A 33 4.57 -1.92 -2.59
CA GLN A 33 4.20 -0.97 -1.54
C GLN A 33 2.76 -1.19 -1.04
N LEU A 34 1.84 -1.50 -1.95
CA LEU A 34 0.45 -1.77 -1.61
C LEU A 34 0.30 -3.08 -0.84
N THR A 35 1.08 -4.11 -1.16
CA THR A 35 1.08 -5.38 -0.43
C THR A 35 1.63 -5.21 0.99
N ASP A 36 2.71 -4.45 1.18
CA ASP A 36 3.20 -4.08 2.52
C ASP A 36 2.12 -3.34 3.32
N ALA A 37 1.45 -2.35 2.71
CA ALA A 37 0.37 -1.63 3.38
C ALA A 37 -0.81 -2.55 3.71
N ALA A 38 -1.17 -3.47 2.81
CA ALA A 38 -2.23 -4.44 3.01
C ALA A 38 -1.94 -5.37 4.21
N TYR A 39 -0.69 -5.76 4.39
CA TYR A 39 -0.25 -6.54 5.56
C TYR A 39 -0.43 -5.78 6.87
N ASN A 40 -0.11 -4.48 6.88
CA ASN A 40 -0.12 -3.65 8.09
C ASN A 40 -1.50 -3.03 8.41
N HIS A 41 -2.33 -2.80 7.40
CA HIS A 41 -3.57 -2.01 7.52
C HIS A 41 -4.82 -2.75 7.05
N GLY A 42 -4.66 -3.95 6.47
CA GLY A 42 -5.72 -4.68 5.78
C GLY A 42 -5.96 -4.17 4.36
N ASN A 43 -6.39 -5.08 3.47
CA ASN A 43 -6.51 -4.83 2.03
C ASN A 43 -7.37 -3.59 1.71
N LYS A 44 -8.55 -3.49 2.32
CA LYS A 44 -9.49 -2.39 2.03
C LYS A 44 -8.90 -1.03 2.38
N GLN A 45 -8.28 -0.90 3.54
CA GLN A 45 -7.67 0.37 3.95
C GLN A 45 -6.44 0.71 3.11
N ALA A 46 -5.63 -0.30 2.76
CA ALA A 46 -4.49 -0.11 1.87
C ALA A 46 -4.91 0.41 0.48
N VAL A 47 -5.95 -0.17 -0.11
CA VAL A 47 -6.50 0.31 -1.39
C VAL A 47 -7.08 1.72 -1.26
N LYS A 48 -7.67 2.08 -0.11
CA LYS A 48 -8.13 3.45 0.12
C LYS A 48 -7.00 4.47 0.15
N PHE A 49 -5.81 4.11 0.66
CA PHE A 49 -4.63 4.98 0.54
C PHE A 49 -4.25 5.18 -0.92
N LEU A 50 -4.22 4.11 -1.72
CA LEU A 50 -3.93 4.21 -3.16
C LEU A 50 -4.95 5.08 -3.88
N GLN A 51 -6.24 4.88 -3.62
CA GLN A 51 -7.31 5.66 -4.25
C GLN A 51 -7.19 7.16 -3.94
N ARG A 52 -6.89 7.55 -2.69
CA ARG A 52 -6.64 8.96 -2.36
C ARG A 52 -5.38 9.50 -3.03
N ALA A 53 -4.30 8.70 -3.05
CA ALA A 53 -3.05 9.07 -3.71
C ALA A 53 -3.23 9.36 -5.20
N ILE A 54 -4.17 8.68 -5.87
CA ILE A 54 -4.51 8.90 -7.28
C ILE A 54 -5.74 9.83 -7.48
N GLY A 55 -6.09 10.61 -6.45
CA GLY A 55 -7.07 11.70 -6.56
C GLY A 55 -8.54 11.33 -6.34
N PHE A 56 -8.86 10.10 -5.92
CA PHE A 56 -10.25 9.73 -5.61
C PHE A 56 -10.67 10.38 -4.28
N THR A 57 -11.93 10.82 -4.21
CA THR A 57 -12.48 11.49 -3.02
C THR A 57 -13.87 10.97 -2.65
N GLY A 58 -14.30 11.22 -1.41
CA GLY A 58 -15.64 10.88 -0.93
C GLY A 58 -16.01 9.41 -1.12
N LYS A 59 -17.16 9.15 -1.74
CA LYS A 59 -17.67 7.78 -1.98
C LYS A 59 -16.87 6.99 -3.01
N ALA A 60 -16.03 7.66 -3.82
CA ALA A 60 -15.18 6.98 -4.79
C ALA A 60 -14.02 6.22 -4.10
N VAL A 61 -13.67 6.58 -2.86
CA VAL A 61 -12.66 5.87 -2.06
C VAL A 61 -13.27 4.65 -1.36
N ASP A 62 -13.69 3.67 -2.15
CA ASP A 62 -14.43 2.49 -1.71
C ASP A 62 -13.53 1.35 -1.16
N GLY A 63 -12.23 1.40 -1.44
CA GLY A 63 -11.25 0.39 -1.08
C GLY A 63 -11.28 -0.86 -1.96
N LEU A 64 -11.79 -0.76 -3.19
CA LEU A 64 -11.83 -1.83 -4.19
C LEU A 64 -11.05 -1.42 -5.44
N ILE A 65 -10.18 -2.30 -5.94
CA ILE A 65 -9.48 -2.04 -7.20
C ILE A 65 -10.38 -2.49 -8.35
N GLY A 66 -11.12 -1.54 -8.92
CA GLY A 66 -11.90 -1.70 -10.15
C GLY A 66 -11.19 -1.11 -11.38
N PRO A 67 -11.82 -1.19 -12.57
CA PRO A 67 -11.25 -0.63 -13.81
C PRO A 67 -10.85 0.84 -13.68
N LYS A 68 -11.67 1.67 -13.02
CA LYS A 68 -11.38 3.10 -12.80
C LYS A 68 -10.12 3.33 -11.97
N THR A 69 -9.89 2.52 -10.95
CA THR A 69 -8.66 2.61 -10.13
C THR A 69 -7.44 2.21 -10.94
N LEU A 70 -7.54 1.15 -11.75
CA LEU A 70 -6.45 0.69 -12.61
C LEU A 70 -6.10 1.73 -13.68
N GLU A 71 -7.12 2.32 -14.33
CA GLU A 71 -6.96 3.38 -15.32
C GLU A 71 -6.29 4.62 -14.71
N ALA A 72 -6.74 5.08 -13.54
CA ALA A 72 -6.14 6.23 -12.88
C ALA A 72 -4.69 5.98 -12.42
N VAL A 73 -4.37 4.77 -11.94
CA VAL A 73 -2.99 4.39 -11.64
C VAL A 73 -2.13 4.42 -12.92
N ALA A 74 -2.63 3.87 -14.03
CA ALA A 74 -1.90 3.83 -15.30
C ALA A 74 -1.71 5.21 -15.94
N ALA A 75 -2.55 6.19 -15.59
CA ALA A 75 -2.46 7.55 -16.09
C ALA A 75 -1.44 8.43 -15.34
N MET A 76 -0.86 7.95 -14.24
CA MET A 76 0.11 8.68 -13.42
C MET A 76 1.51 8.08 -13.55
N ASP A 77 2.54 8.89 -13.31
CA ASP A 77 3.89 8.35 -13.13
C ASP A 77 3.92 7.42 -11.91
N LYS A 78 4.53 6.25 -12.07
CA LYS A 78 4.58 5.22 -11.02
C LYS A 78 5.22 5.75 -9.72
N ASN A 79 6.19 6.65 -9.80
CA ASN A 79 6.84 7.21 -8.62
C ASN A 79 5.96 8.24 -7.95
N ASP A 80 5.26 9.08 -8.71
CA ASP A 80 4.28 10.03 -8.14
C ASP A 80 3.20 9.27 -7.36
N VAL A 81 2.71 8.15 -7.89
CA VAL A 81 1.78 7.28 -7.15
C VAL A 81 2.41 6.77 -5.85
N VAL A 82 3.66 6.28 -5.88
CA VAL A 82 4.34 5.76 -4.68
C VAL A 82 4.62 6.87 -3.66
N LEU A 83 5.00 8.06 -4.09
CA LEU A 83 5.25 9.23 -3.23
C LEU A 83 3.95 9.63 -2.51
N LEU A 84 2.87 9.85 -3.26
CA LEU A 84 1.57 10.22 -2.71
C LEU A 84 0.98 9.12 -1.84
N PHE A 85 1.15 7.85 -2.23
CA PHE A 85 0.73 6.70 -1.43
C PHE A 85 1.42 6.65 -0.06
N ASN A 86 2.72 6.93 -0.02
CA ASN A 86 3.45 6.98 1.25
C ASN A 86 3.06 8.20 2.09
N ALA A 87 2.72 9.33 1.47
CA ALA A 87 2.16 10.49 2.18
C ALA A 87 0.82 10.16 2.87
N GLU A 88 -0.10 9.52 2.14
CA GLU A 88 -1.39 9.04 2.66
C GLU A 88 -1.23 8.09 3.86
N ARG A 89 -0.24 7.19 3.78
CA ARG A 89 0.08 6.28 4.89
C ARG A 89 0.61 7.03 6.10
N LEU A 90 1.53 7.96 5.89
CA LEU A 90 2.15 8.71 6.98
C LEU A 90 1.11 9.58 7.72
N GLU A 91 0.26 10.29 6.98
CA GLU A 91 -0.84 11.07 7.56
C GLU A 91 -1.81 10.18 8.36
N PHE A 92 -2.13 8.99 7.85
CA PHE A 92 -2.93 8.04 8.61
C PHE A 92 -2.25 7.63 9.91
N PHE A 93 -0.94 7.34 9.89
CA PHE A 93 -0.21 6.95 11.10
C PHE A 93 -0.23 8.02 12.16
N THR A 94 -0.04 9.29 11.78
CA THR A 94 0.01 10.40 12.73
C THR A 94 -1.33 10.64 13.42
N ASN A 95 -2.44 10.18 12.82
CA ASN A 95 -3.77 10.26 13.39
C ASN A 95 -4.13 9.09 14.33
N LEU A 96 -3.27 8.07 14.46
CA LEU A 96 -3.51 6.94 15.36
C LEU A 96 -3.16 7.31 16.81
N ARG A 97 -4.06 6.98 17.76
CA ARG A 97 -3.83 7.18 19.21
C ARG A 97 -2.52 6.54 19.71
N ILE A 98 -2.11 5.43 19.09
CA ILE A 98 -0.89 4.67 19.44
C ILE A 98 0.38 5.18 18.72
N TRP A 99 0.31 6.30 18.00
CA TRP A 99 1.45 6.95 17.34
C TRP A 99 2.61 7.21 18.29
N GLN A 100 2.34 7.67 19.52
CA GLN A 100 3.39 7.97 20.50
C GLN A 100 4.23 6.73 20.84
N THR A 101 3.64 5.53 20.76
CA THR A 101 4.31 4.27 21.07
C THR A 101 5.06 3.69 19.86
N PHE A 102 4.43 3.68 18.68
CA PHE A 102 4.94 2.93 17.52
C PHE A 102 5.33 3.80 16.31
N GLY A 103 4.92 5.07 16.31
CA GLY A 103 5.01 5.99 15.17
C GLY A 103 6.41 6.18 14.63
N LYS A 104 7.42 6.23 15.51
CA LYS A 104 8.83 6.32 15.10
C LYS A 104 9.26 5.16 14.21
N GLY A 105 8.78 3.94 14.49
CA GLY A 105 9.06 2.76 13.69
C GLY A 105 8.37 2.82 12.32
N TRP A 106 7.10 3.24 12.32
CA TRP A 106 6.33 3.38 11.08
C TRP A 106 6.86 4.49 10.17
N ALA A 107 7.21 5.66 10.71
CA ALA A 107 7.82 6.76 9.95
C ALA A 107 9.14 6.33 9.29
N ARG A 108 9.98 5.55 10.00
CA ARG A 108 11.21 5.00 9.42
C ARG A 108 10.94 4.02 8.28
N ARG A 109 9.85 3.24 8.34
CA ARG A 109 9.43 2.40 7.21
C ARG A 109 9.09 3.25 5.98
N ILE A 110 8.36 4.35 6.18
CA ILE A 110 8.05 5.29 5.09
C ILE A 110 9.35 5.88 4.48
N VAL A 111 10.33 6.27 5.29
CA VAL A 111 11.64 6.73 4.79
C VAL A 111 12.32 5.69 3.90
N VAL A 112 12.31 4.41 4.33
CA VAL A 112 12.88 3.31 3.55
C VAL A 112 12.12 3.11 2.23
N ASN A 113 10.79 3.17 2.26
CA ASN A 113 9.95 3.04 1.07
C ASN A 113 10.26 4.13 0.03
N LEU A 114 10.39 5.38 0.47
CA LEU A 114 10.71 6.52 -0.41
C LEU A 114 12.11 6.38 -1.02
N ARG A 115 13.08 5.87 -0.27
CA ARG A 115 14.43 5.59 -0.80
C ARG A 115 14.42 4.47 -1.84
N TYR A 116 13.64 3.41 -1.63
CA TYR A 116 13.49 2.35 -2.64
C TYR A 116 12.83 2.88 -3.91
N ALA A 117 11.76 3.69 -3.78
CA ALA A 117 11.11 4.31 -4.92
C ALA A 117 12.08 5.16 -5.76
N ALA A 118 12.96 5.92 -5.10
CA ALA A 118 13.97 6.72 -5.80
C ALA A 118 15.07 5.88 -6.48
N ALA A 119 15.39 4.70 -5.95
CA ALA A 119 16.44 3.83 -6.49
C ALA A 119 15.96 2.96 -7.66
N ASP A 120 14.68 2.59 -7.67
CA ASP A 120 14.06 1.73 -8.69
C ASP A 120 13.36 2.53 -9.82
N ASN A 121 13.66 3.83 -9.93
CA ASN A 121 13.01 4.76 -10.87
C ASN A 121 13.33 4.44 -12.34
#